data_AF-A0A1J5JE18-F1
#
_entry.id   AF-A0A1J5JE18-F1
#
_cell.length_a   1.000
_cell.length_b   1.000
_cell.length_c   1.000
_cell.angle_alpha   90.00
_cell.angle_beta   90.00
_cell.angle_gamma   90.00
#
_symmetry.space_group_name_H-M   'P 1'
#
loop_
_entity.id
_entity.type
_entity.pdbx_description
1 polymer ?
#
loop_
_entity_poly.entity_id
_entity_poly.type
_entity_poly.pdbx_seq_one_letter_code
_entity_poly.pdbx_strand_id
1 'polypeptide(L)'
;MFLRGRGLDAELGGVLVLGGTTAAVVPNGAFNLIRGRLDILGKRLVLSEARLQLEGEFLPFVRVLASNEGDGITTSVLIEGPADAPSVRFVSNPELPEEEVLARLLFGRDLTSLSVFQAAQLAGAVATLAGRGGEGIVGRLRKGFGLDDLDLATSATGETSVKVGKYLGKNLYSEIIVDQQGQSQINLNLDLGPNITLRGSTVTGTPDGSPGSTGIGIFIEKDY
;
A
#
# COMPACT_ATOMS: atom_id res chain seq x y z
N MET A 1 6.28 -30.71 -8.05
CA MET A 1 4.90 -30.17 -8.11
C MET A 1 4.95 -28.65 -7.93
N PHE A 2 3.88 -27.92 -8.23
CA PHE A 2 3.82 -26.48 -7.98
C PHE A 2 2.75 -26.15 -6.94
N LEU A 3 3.09 -25.27 -5.99
CA LEU A 3 2.18 -24.69 -5.00
C LEU A 3 1.97 -23.22 -5.35
N ARG A 4 0.70 -22.84 -5.62
CA ARG A 4 0.34 -21.50 -6.10
C ARG A 4 -0.88 -20.96 -5.39
N GLY A 5 -0.87 -19.65 -5.08
CA GLY A 5 -2.03 -18.94 -4.54
C GLY A 5 -1.65 -17.76 -3.66
N ARG A 6 -2.49 -16.72 -3.65
CA ARG A 6 -2.29 -15.50 -2.82
C ARG A 6 -0.88 -14.90 -2.91
N GLY A 7 -0.29 -14.91 -4.10
CA GLY A 7 1.06 -14.38 -4.35
C GLY A 7 2.21 -15.39 -4.17
N LEU A 8 1.93 -16.59 -3.67
CA LEU A 8 2.89 -17.70 -3.63
C LEU A 8 3.00 -18.36 -5.01
N ASP A 9 4.22 -18.59 -5.46
CA ASP A 9 4.55 -19.48 -6.57
C ASP A 9 5.83 -20.25 -6.23
N ALA A 10 5.68 -21.53 -5.89
CA ALA A 10 6.76 -22.38 -5.44
C ALA A 10 6.79 -23.72 -6.17
N GLU A 11 7.98 -24.17 -6.54
CA GLU A 11 8.25 -25.52 -6.99
C GLU A 11 8.70 -26.36 -5.80
N LEU A 12 7.98 -27.46 -5.55
CA LEU A 12 8.25 -28.38 -4.47
C LEU A 12 8.66 -29.75 -5.01
N GLY A 13 9.64 -30.37 -4.34
CA GLY A 13 10.14 -31.71 -4.61
C GLY A 13 9.97 -32.62 -3.41
N GLY A 14 9.73 -33.90 -3.65
CA GLY A 14 9.50 -34.85 -2.57
C GLY A 14 8.97 -36.18 -3.04
N VAL A 15 8.59 -37.00 -2.08
CA VAL A 15 8.08 -38.36 -2.31
C VAL A 15 6.73 -38.49 -1.63
N LEU A 16 5.79 -39.09 -2.34
CA LEU A 16 4.47 -39.45 -1.84
C LEU A 16 4.28 -40.95 -2.01
N VAL A 17 4.00 -41.65 -0.91
CA VAL A 17 3.64 -43.05 -0.90
C VAL A 17 2.12 -43.14 -0.77
N LEU A 18 1.49 -43.88 -1.68
CA LEU A 18 0.06 -44.15 -1.64
C LEU A 18 -0.16 -45.56 -1.08
N GLY A 19 -0.69 -45.62 0.14
CA GLY A 19 -1.10 -46.86 0.79
C GLY A 19 -2.61 -47.06 0.76
N GLY A 20 -3.08 -48.04 1.54
CA GLY A 20 -4.51 -48.35 1.66
C GLY A 20 -5.04 -49.21 0.53
N THR A 21 -6.33 -49.04 0.24
CA THR A 21 -7.04 -49.77 -0.84
C THR A 21 -7.49 -48.80 -1.93
N THR A 22 -7.94 -49.32 -3.07
CA THR A 22 -8.50 -48.48 -4.14
C THR A 22 -9.77 -47.72 -3.73
N ALA A 23 -10.50 -48.22 -2.73
CA ALA A 23 -11.67 -47.54 -2.16
C ALA A 23 -11.33 -46.55 -1.04
N ALA A 24 -10.13 -46.67 -0.44
CA ALA A 24 -9.66 -45.84 0.66
C ALA A 24 -8.15 -45.67 0.56
N VAL A 25 -7.73 -44.70 -0.26
CA VAL A 25 -6.31 -44.40 -0.50
C VAL A 25 -5.78 -43.57 0.66
N VAL A 26 -4.62 -43.97 1.18
CA VAL A 26 -3.97 -43.35 2.35
C VAL A 26 -2.65 -42.73 1.90
N PRO A 27 -2.61 -41.42 1.57
CA PRO A 27 -1.38 -40.74 1.19
C PRO A 27 -0.47 -40.52 2.41
N ASN A 28 0.83 -40.75 2.24
CA ASN A 28 1.84 -40.39 3.22
C ASN A 28 3.10 -39.85 2.52
N GLY A 29 3.52 -38.65 2.88
CA GLY A 29 4.71 -38.06 2.30
C GLY A 29 4.78 -36.56 2.45
N ALA A 30 5.86 -35.98 1.94
CA ALA A 30 6.14 -34.56 2.05
C ALA A 30 6.77 -34.03 0.77
N PHE A 31 6.46 -32.79 0.45
CA PHE A 31 7.13 -32.01 -0.57
C PHE A 31 7.75 -30.77 0.06
N ASN A 32 9.01 -30.51 -0.26
CA ASN A 32 9.79 -29.40 0.27
C ASN A 32 10.20 -28.44 -0.85
N LEU A 33 10.48 -27.20 -0.49
CA LEU A 33 10.90 -26.14 -1.39
C LEU A 33 12.14 -26.54 -2.20
N ILE A 34 12.02 -26.49 -3.53
CA ILE A 34 13.18 -26.46 -4.43
C ILE A 34 13.52 -24.99 -4.73
N ARG A 35 12.50 -24.23 -5.13
CA ARG A 35 12.61 -22.79 -5.44
C ARG A 35 11.23 -22.16 -5.44
N GLY A 36 11.18 -20.84 -5.32
CA GLY A 36 9.93 -20.11 -5.47
C GLY A 36 10.07 -18.66 -5.03
N ARG A 37 8.92 -17.98 -5.00
CA ARG A 37 8.79 -16.62 -4.51
C ARG A 37 7.44 -16.44 -3.83
N LEU A 38 7.38 -15.46 -2.93
CA LEU A 38 6.14 -14.94 -2.40
C LEU A 38 6.08 -13.44 -2.70
N ASP A 39 5.12 -13.03 -3.52
CA ASP A 39 4.82 -11.62 -3.74
C ASP A 39 3.59 -11.26 -2.89
N ILE A 40 3.80 -10.51 -1.80
CA ILE A 40 2.75 -10.14 -0.84
C ILE A 40 2.86 -8.66 -0.51
N LEU A 41 1.71 -7.97 -0.47
CA LEU A 41 1.63 -6.54 -0.16
C LEU A 41 2.55 -5.66 -1.01
N GLY A 42 2.73 -6.02 -2.29
CA GLY A 42 3.61 -5.29 -3.21
C GLY A 42 5.10 -5.51 -2.97
N LYS A 43 5.49 -6.35 -2.01
CA LYS A 43 6.88 -6.75 -1.78
C LYS A 43 7.12 -8.19 -2.21
N ARG A 44 8.32 -8.41 -2.75
CA ARG A 44 8.84 -9.73 -3.02
C ARG A 44 9.62 -10.22 -1.81
N LEU A 45 9.17 -11.34 -1.24
CA LEU A 45 9.85 -12.03 -0.14
C LEU A 45 10.58 -13.26 -0.67
N VAL A 46 11.72 -13.55 -0.05
CA VAL A 46 12.52 -14.74 -0.33
C VAL A 46 11.93 -15.90 0.46
N LEU A 47 11.58 -16.99 -0.23
CA LEU A 47 11.14 -18.22 0.45
C LEU A 47 12.35 -18.93 1.06
N SER A 48 12.32 -19.12 2.38
CA SER A 48 13.28 -19.94 3.11
C SER A 48 12.73 -21.33 3.41
N GLU A 49 11.41 -21.46 3.53
CA GLU A 49 10.73 -22.73 3.75
C GLU A 49 9.43 -22.78 2.92
N ALA A 50 9.15 -23.92 2.31
CA ALA A 50 7.82 -24.28 1.86
C ALA A 50 7.69 -25.80 1.94
N ARG A 51 6.78 -26.28 2.78
CA ARG A 51 6.54 -27.69 3.03
C ARG A 51 5.05 -27.98 2.89
N LEU A 52 4.75 -29.06 2.18
CA LEU A 52 3.42 -29.63 2.03
C LEU A 52 3.49 -31.07 2.53
N GLN A 53 2.77 -31.37 3.60
CA GLN A 53 2.77 -32.67 4.26
C GLN A 53 1.41 -33.34 4.09
N LEU A 54 1.40 -34.59 3.63
CA LEU A 54 0.22 -35.44 3.55
C LEU A 54 0.38 -36.57 4.56
N GLU A 55 -0.64 -36.78 5.38
CA GLU A 55 -0.65 -37.82 6.39
C GLU A 55 -2.06 -38.40 6.55
N GLY A 56 -2.28 -39.54 5.92
CA GLY A 56 -3.56 -40.26 6.00
C GLY A 56 -4.66 -39.72 5.09
N GLU A 57 -4.67 -38.40 4.84
CA GLU A 57 -5.67 -37.70 4.05
C GLU A 57 -5.06 -36.85 2.94
N PHE A 58 -5.87 -36.55 1.92
CA PHE A 58 -5.45 -35.71 0.80
C PHE A 58 -5.50 -34.20 1.10
N LEU A 59 -6.01 -33.79 2.26
CA LEU A 59 -5.93 -32.42 2.72
C LEU A 59 -4.56 -32.23 3.41
N PRO A 60 -3.59 -31.56 2.79
CA PRO A 60 -2.27 -31.48 3.36
C PRO A 60 -2.17 -30.38 4.40
N PHE A 61 -1.23 -30.55 5.33
CA PHE A 61 -0.74 -29.46 6.15
C PHE A 61 0.33 -28.69 5.37
N VAL A 62 0.17 -27.38 5.25
CA VAL A 62 1.09 -26.50 4.55
C VAL A 62 1.81 -25.65 5.58
N ARG A 63 3.12 -25.45 5.37
CA ARG A 63 3.94 -24.50 6.11
C ARG A 63 4.84 -23.76 5.14
N VAL A 64 4.78 -22.44 5.12
CA VAL A 64 5.59 -21.58 4.25
C VAL A 64 6.17 -20.45 5.06
N LEU A 65 7.48 -20.24 4.95
CA LEU A 65 8.19 -19.13 5.54
C LEU A 65 8.86 -18.34 4.44
N ALA A 66 8.50 -17.05 4.35
CA ALA A 66 9.15 -16.11 3.46
C ALA A 66 9.64 -14.91 4.24
N SER A 67 10.83 -14.40 3.93
CA SER A 67 11.42 -13.29 4.66
C SER A 67 12.02 -12.22 3.75
N ASN A 68 12.21 -11.04 4.33
CA ASN A 68 12.99 -9.95 3.78
C ASN A 68 13.80 -9.32 4.91
N GLU A 69 15.03 -8.93 4.58
CA GLU A 69 15.94 -8.27 5.50
C GLU A 69 16.07 -6.80 5.11
N GLY A 70 15.91 -5.91 6.09
CA GLY A 70 16.06 -4.47 5.93
C GLY A 70 16.43 -3.83 7.27
N ASP A 71 17.34 -2.86 7.25
CA ASP A 71 17.80 -2.12 8.43
C ASP A 71 18.25 -3.02 9.61
N GLY A 72 18.83 -4.19 9.30
CA GLY A 72 19.29 -5.17 10.28
C GLY A 72 18.19 -6.00 10.95
N ILE A 73 16.94 -5.91 10.45
CA ILE A 73 15.79 -6.66 10.95
C ILE A 73 15.30 -7.60 9.85
N THR A 74 15.15 -8.89 10.20
CA THR A 74 14.52 -9.86 9.32
C THR A 74 13.03 -9.89 9.60
N THR A 75 12.21 -9.45 8.64
CA THR A 75 10.76 -9.57 8.70
C THR A 75 10.31 -10.78 7.89
N SER A 76 9.36 -11.54 8.42
CA SER A 76 8.92 -12.80 7.82
C SER A 76 7.41 -12.95 7.84
N VAL A 77 6.90 -13.62 6.82
CA VAL A 77 5.52 -14.09 6.71
C VAL A 77 5.54 -15.60 6.91
N LEU A 78 4.80 -16.06 7.93
CA LEU A 78 4.57 -17.46 8.21
C LEU A 78 3.13 -17.81 7.79
N ILE A 79 3.00 -18.76 6.88
CA ILE A 79 1.71 -19.33 6.47
C ILE A 79 1.70 -20.78 6.92
N GLU A 80 0.79 -21.14 7.82
CA GLU A 80 0.72 -22.51 8.35
C GLU A 80 -0.71 -22.97 8.65
N GLY A 81 -0.97 -24.25 8.41
CA GLY A 81 -2.26 -24.90 8.69
C GLY A 81 -2.72 -25.85 7.58
N PRO A 82 -3.94 -26.38 7.68
CA PRO A 82 -4.59 -27.12 6.59
C PRO A 82 -4.64 -26.29 5.30
N ALA A 83 -4.44 -26.90 4.14
CA ALA A 83 -4.33 -26.18 2.87
C ALA A 83 -5.62 -25.43 2.46
N ASP A 84 -6.77 -25.84 2.95
CA ASP A 84 -8.07 -25.19 2.72
C ASP A 84 -8.30 -23.97 3.64
N ALA A 85 -7.68 -23.95 4.82
CA ALA A 85 -7.80 -22.87 5.79
C ALA A 85 -6.47 -22.56 6.51
N PRO A 86 -5.40 -22.14 5.79
CA PRO A 86 -4.14 -21.79 6.42
C PRO A 86 -4.25 -20.46 7.17
N SER A 87 -3.56 -20.36 8.31
CA SER A 87 -3.35 -19.12 9.04
C SER A 87 -2.14 -18.36 8.49
N VAL A 88 -2.16 -17.03 8.58
CA VAL A 88 -1.05 -16.15 8.18
C VAL A 88 -0.64 -15.30 9.37
N ARG A 89 0.65 -15.26 9.66
CA ARG A 89 1.25 -14.49 10.75
C ARG A 89 2.46 -13.71 10.27
N PHE A 90 2.69 -12.54 10.85
CA PHE A 90 3.87 -11.74 10.59
C PHE A 90 4.80 -11.77 11.80
N VAL A 91 6.06 -12.11 11.58
CA VAL A 91 7.07 -12.27 12.64
C VAL A 91 8.37 -11.59 12.26
N SER A 92 9.19 -11.21 13.22
CA SER A 92 10.50 -10.63 12.95
C SER A 92 11.59 -11.18 13.85
N ASN A 93 12.83 -10.98 13.41
CA ASN A 93 14.02 -11.13 14.23
C ASN A 93 14.86 -9.84 14.15
N PRO A 94 15.10 -9.12 15.26
CA PRO A 94 14.58 -9.36 16.62
C PRO A 94 13.05 -9.34 16.71
N GLU A 95 12.50 -9.94 17.77
CA GLU A 95 11.05 -10.06 17.97
C GLU A 95 10.43 -8.68 18.21
N LEU A 96 9.43 -8.35 17.39
CA LEU A 96 8.67 -7.10 17.45
C LEU A 96 7.17 -7.44 17.54
N PRO A 97 6.33 -6.50 18.01
CA PRO A 97 4.88 -6.61 17.87
C PRO A 97 4.47 -6.83 16.41
N GLU A 98 3.49 -7.69 16.18
CA GLU A 98 3.08 -8.11 14.83
C GLU A 98 2.67 -6.93 13.93
N GLU A 99 2.04 -5.92 14.50
CA GLU A 99 1.61 -4.70 13.81
C GLU A 99 2.79 -3.88 13.29
N GLU A 100 3.90 -3.84 14.05
CA GLU A 100 5.14 -3.18 13.67
C GLU A 100 5.85 -3.94 12.55
N VAL A 101 5.85 -5.29 12.61
CA VAL A 101 6.36 -6.13 11.52
C VAL A 101 5.58 -5.89 10.23
N LEU A 102 4.24 -5.84 10.33
CA LEU A 102 3.38 -5.58 9.19
C LEU A 102 3.64 -4.21 8.58
N ALA A 103 3.80 -3.16 9.40
CA ALA A 103 4.12 -1.83 8.92
C ALA A 103 5.46 -1.77 8.17
N ARG A 104 6.50 -2.44 8.70
CA ARG A 104 7.79 -2.56 8.01
C ARG A 104 7.67 -3.33 6.70
N LEU A 105 6.89 -4.41 6.67
CA LEU A 105 6.62 -5.16 5.43
C LEU A 105 5.80 -4.36 4.41
N LEU A 106 4.99 -3.39 4.83
CA LEU A 106 4.24 -2.52 3.93
C LEU A 106 5.09 -1.35 3.42
N PHE A 107 5.78 -0.66 4.32
CA PHE A 107 6.37 0.66 4.06
C PHE A 107 7.89 0.68 4.08
N GLY A 108 8.53 -0.42 4.48
CA GLY A 108 9.98 -0.51 4.63
C GLY A 108 10.55 0.36 5.75
N ARG A 109 9.73 0.76 6.74
CA ARG A 109 10.12 1.60 7.88
C ARG A 109 9.15 1.44 9.06
N ASP A 110 9.59 1.90 10.22
CA ASP A 110 8.92 1.81 11.53
C ASP A 110 7.66 2.68 11.59
N LEU A 111 6.62 2.26 12.33
CA LEU A 111 5.40 3.07 12.54
C LEU A 111 5.69 4.41 13.21
N THR A 112 6.70 4.45 14.09
CA THR A 112 7.11 5.65 14.85
C THR A 112 7.78 6.72 13.97
N SER A 113 8.23 6.33 12.77
CA SER A 113 8.79 7.24 11.77
C SER A 113 7.73 7.77 10.79
N LEU A 114 6.48 7.30 10.89
CA LEU A 114 5.41 7.71 10.00
C LEU A 114 4.88 9.07 10.41
N SER A 115 4.88 10.01 9.47
CA SER A 115 4.17 11.27 9.66
C SER A 115 2.66 10.99 9.78
N VAL A 116 1.93 11.93 10.42
CA VAL A 116 0.46 11.87 10.58
C VAL A 116 -0.26 11.59 9.25
N PHE A 117 0.30 12.08 8.13
CA PHE A 117 -0.22 11.85 6.79
C PHE A 117 -0.07 10.40 6.31
N GLN A 118 1.03 9.73 6.64
CA GLN A 118 1.28 8.35 6.22
C GLN A 118 0.45 7.34 7.02
N ALA A 119 0.19 7.63 8.31
CA ALA A 119 -0.74 6.84 9.12
C ALA A 119 -2.19 6.85 8.54
N ALA A 120 -2.62 7.99 7.99
CA ALA A 120 -3.91 8.09 7.31
C ALA A 120 -3.96 7.25 6.02
N GLN A 121 -2.86 7.12 5.31
CA GLN A 121 -2.74 6.30 4.10
C GLN A 121 -2.80 4.79 4.42
N LEU A 122 -2.14 4.36 5.51
CA LEU A 122 -2.24 3.00 6.07
C LEU A 122 -3.68 2.65 6.42
N ALA A 123 -4.39 3.54 7.12
CA ALA A 123 -5.75 3.29 7.60
C ALA A 123 -6.72 2.90 6.46
N GLY A 124 -6.53 3.41 5.25
CA GLY A 124 -7.36 2.96 4.13
C GLY A 124 -6.73 2.03 3.12
N ALA A 125 -5.42 1.78 3.14
CA ALA A 125 -4.87 0.57 2.54
C ALA A 125 -5.48 -0.67 3.23
N VAL A 126 -5.54 -0.66 4.56
CA VAL A 126 -6.19 -1.70 5.37
C VAL A 126 -7.70 -1.78 5.10
N ALA A 127 -8.40 -0.64 5.01
CA ALA A 127 -9.84 -0.65 4.69
C ALA A 127 -10.14 -1.20 3.29
N THR A 128 -9.24 -1.00 2.32
CA THR A 128 -9.35 -1.54 0.96
C THR A 128 -9.05 -3.04 0.93
N LEU A 129 -8.04 -3.49 1.69
CA LEU A 129 -7.73 -4.92 1.87
C LEU A 129 -8.85 -5.69 2.58
N ALA A 130 -9.55 -5.04 3.51
CA ALA A 130 -10.66 -5.61 4.28
C ALA A 130 -11.99 -5.71 3.49
N GLY A 131 -11.96 -5.55 2.16
CA GLY A 131 -13.15 -5.74 1.31
C GLY A 131 -14.21 -4.64 1.42
N ARG A 132 -13.92 -3.51 2.09
CA ARG A 132 -14.71 -2.27 1.98
C ARG A 132 -14.25 -1.48 0.75
N GLY A 133 -14.15 -2.17 -0.38
CA GLY A 133 -13.81 -1.62 -1.69
C GLY A 133 -15.01 -0.92 -2.31
N GLY A 134 -15.41 0.21 -1.72
CA GLY A 134 -16.46 1.07 -2.24
C GLY A 134 -16.26 2.44 -1.62
N GLU A 135 -15.63 3.33 -2.39
CA GLU A 135 -15.18 4.67 -1.99
C GLU A 135 -13.86 4.66 -1.18
N GLY A 136 -12.73 4.70 -1.91
CA GLY A 136 -11.39 4.82 -1.33
C GLY A 136 -11.27 6.04 -0.40
N ILE A 137 -10.18 6.11 0.38
CA ILE A 137 -9.91 7.20 1.35
C ILE A 137 -10.13 8.57 0.71
N VAL A 138 -9.62 8.73 -0.51
CA VAL A 138 -9.74 9.93 -1.34
C VAL A 138 -11.21 10.32 -1.52
N GLY A 139 -12.08 9.37 -1.91
CA GLY A 139 -13.51 9.61 -2.07
C GLY A 139 -14.22 9.97 -0.76
N ARG A 140 -13.86 9.29 0.36
CA ARG A 140 -14.43 9.58 1.68
C ARG A 140 -14.00 10.92 2.25
N LEU A 141 -12.75 11.32 2.06
CA LEU A 141 -12.25 12.65 2.43
C LEU A 141 -12.93 13.74 1.61
N ARG A 142 -13.06 13.52 0.29
CA ARG A 142 -13.77 14.45 -0.60
C ARG A 142 -15.21 14.68 -0.15
N LYS A 143 -15.97 13.61 0.14
CA LYS A 143 -17.34 13.72 0.64
C LYS A 143 -17.44 14.28 2.06
N GLY A 144 -16.54 13.87 2.97
CA GLY A 144 -16.57 14.26 4.38
C GLY A 144 -16.24 15.73 4.63
N PHE A 145 -15.30 16.29 3.87
CA PHE A 145 -14.92 17.71 3.93
C PHE A 145 -15.62 18.57 2.87
N GLY A 146 -16.47 17.96 2.03
CA GLY A 146 -17.15 18.62 0.92
C GLY A 146 -16.16 19.31 -0.02
N LEU A 147 -15.11 18.59 -0.41
CA LEU A 147 -14.13 19.04 -1.41
C LEU A 147 -14.69 18.78 -2.79
N ASP A 148 -14.41 19.68 -3.74
CA ASP A 148 -14.87 19.52 -5.13
C ASP A 148 -13.84 18.73 -5.95
N ASP A 149 -12.55 18.92 -5.65
CA ASP A 149 -11.43 18.22 -6.27
C ASP A 149 -10.45 17.69 -5.23
N LEU A 150 -9.97 16.47 -5.43
CA LEU A 150 -8.92 15.84 -4.64
C LEU A 150 -8.16 14.87 -5.53
N ASP A 151 -6.90 15.20 -5.81
CA ASP A 151 -6.06 14.46 -6.74
C ASP A 151 -4.66 14.20 -6.16
N LEU A 152 -4.05 13.10 -6.61
CA LEU A 152 -2.68 12.72 -6.31
C LEU A 152 -1.88 12.81 -7.61
N ALA A 153 -1.11 13.88 -7.76
CA ALA A 153 -0.25 14.07 -8.91
C ALA A 153 1.13 13.46 -8.65
N THR A 154 1.75 12.84 -9.66
CA THR A 154 3.15 12.41 -9.63
C THR A 154 3.88 13.07 -10.78
N SER A 155 4.94 13.82 -10.49
CA SER A 155 5.76 14.50 -11.49
C SER A 155 6.57 13.48 -12.31
N ALA A 156 7.12 13.92 -13.45
CA ALA A 156 8.00 13.09 -14.28
C ALA A 156 9.31 12.67 -13.56
N THR A 157 9.69 13.39 -12.49
CA THR A 157 10.83 13.06 -11.62
C THR A 157 10.47 12.09 -10.50
N GLY A 158 9.20 11.66 -10.40
CA GLY A 158 8.70 10.74 -9.38
C GLY A 158 8.28 11.41 -8.07
N GLU A 159 8.23 12.74 -8.04
CA GLU A 159 7.77 13.49 -6.86
C GLU A 159 6.24 13.50 -6.82
N THR A 160 5.67 13.04 -5.71
CA THR A 160 4.22 13.05 -5.49
C THR A 160 3.81 14.38 -4.88
N SER A 161 2.65 14.89 -5.28
CA SER A 161 1.99 16.00 -4.62
C SER A 161 0.51 15.69 -4.45
N VAL A 162 -0.05 16.21 -3.36
CA VAL A 162 -1.48 16.15 -3.07
C VAL A 162 -2.09 17.47 -3.49
N LYS A 163 -3.12 17.43 -4.32
CA LYS A 163 -3.88 18.59 -4.73
C LYS A 163 -5.29 18.52 -4.13
N VAL A 164 -5.70 19.60 -3.50
CA VAL A 164 -7.03 19.77 -2.90
C VAL A 164 -7.68 21.02 -3.49
N GLY A 165 -8.85 20.87 -4.09
CA GLY A 165 -9.59 21.96 -4.72
C GLY A 165 -11.01 22.10 -4.17
N LYS A 166 -11.45 23.35 -3.98
CA LYS A 166 -12.81 23.66 -3.54
C LYS A 166 -13.29 25.00 -4.07
N TYR A 167 -14.53 25.02 -4.57
CA TYR A 167 -15.28 26.23 -4.83
C TYR A 167 -15.83 26.79 -3.53
N LEU A 168 -15.34 27.96 -3.14
CA LEU A 168 -15.84 28.72 -1.99
C LEU A 168 -17.05 29.58 -2.36
N GLY A 169 -17.32 29.72 -3.66
CA GLY A 169 -18.48 30.36 -4.24
C GLY A 169 -18.54 30.08 -5.73
N LYS A 170 -19.55 30.62 -6.43
CA LYS A 170 -19.74 30.42 -7.88
C LYS A 170 -18.55 30.88 -8.73
N ASN A 171 -17.79 31.84 -8.22
CA ASN A 171 -16.72 32.52 -8.94
C ASN A 171 -15.39 32.47 -8.17
N LEU A 172 -15.31 31.74 -7.06
CA LEU A 172 -14.12 31.69 -6.21
C LEU A 172 -13.68 30.25 -6.02
N TYR A 173 -12.55 29.89 -6.63
CA TYR A 173 -11.94 28.59 -6.53
C TYR A 173 -10.65 28.68 -5.71
N SER A 174 -10.52 27.81 -4.71
CA SER A 174 -9.31 27.67 -3.91
C SER A 174 -8.69 26.30 -4.16
N GLU A 175 -7.39 26.29 -4.40
CA GLU A 175 -6.59 25.10 -4.60
C GLU A 175 -5.40 25.13 -3.64
N ILE A 176 -5.10 24.00 -3.03
CA ILE A 176 -3.93 23.79 -2.18
C ILE A 176 -3.16 22.60 -2.75
N ILE A 177 -1.88 22.80 -2.99
CA ILE A 177 -0.95 21.78 -3.47
C ILE A 177 0.11 21.60 -2.39
N VAL A 178 0.33 20.37 -1.94
CA VAL A 178 1.38 20.02 -0.99
C VAL A 178 2.28 18.98 -1.62
N ASP A 179 3.58 19.25 -1.70
CA ASP A 179 4.57 18.31 -2.26
C ASP A 179 5.14 17.36 -1.18
N GLN A 180 5.89 16.35 -1.61
CA GLN A 180 6.57 15.39 -0.73
C GLN A 180 7.62 16.04 0.19
N GLN A 181 8.13 17.22 -0.17
CA GLN A 181 9.15 17.96 0.56
C GLN A 181 8.57 18.91 1.60
N GLY A 182 7.23 19.03 1.68
CA GLY A 182 6.53 19.88 2.63
C GLY A 182 6.30 21.30 2.15
N GLN A 183 6.63 21.65 0.90
CA GLN A 183 6.17 22.91 0.33
C GLN A 183 4.66 22.86 0.15
N SER A 184 4.02 23.94 0.56
CA SER A 184 2.59 24.15 0.40
C SER A 184 2.37 25.37 -0.48
N GLN A 185 1.74 25.16 -1.63
CA GLN A 185 1.28 26.22 -2.51
C GLN A 185 -0.23 26.35 -2.42
N ILE A 186 -0.71 27.56 -2.16
CA ILE A 186 -2.12 27.90 -2.16
C ILE A 186 -2.38 28.79 -3.37
N ASN A 187 -3.31 28.39 -4.23
CA ASN A 187 -3.80 29.16 -5.36
C ASN A 187 -5.25 29.58 -5.12
N LEU A 188 -5.56 30.84 -5.39
CA LEU A 188 -6.90 31.41 -5.31
C LEU A 188 -7.24 32.04 -6.66
N ASN A 189 -8.33 31.59 -7.28
CA ASN A 189 -8.82 32.13 -8.54
C ASN A 189 -10.21 32.74 -8.30
N LEU A 190 -10.34 34.04 -8.57
CA LEU A 190 -11.59 34.79 -8.44
C LEU A 190 -11.99 35.38 -9.81
N ASP A 191 -13.10 34.90 -10.35
CA ASP A 191 -13.66 35.40 -11.59
C ASP A 191 -14.54 36.64 -11.33
N LEU A 192 -14.04 37.81 -11.73
CA LEU A 192 -14.73 39.09 -11.57
C LEU A 192 -15.74 39.34 -12.70
N GLY A 193 -15.62 38.60 -13.80
CA GLY A 193 -16.53 38.65 -14.95
C GLY A 193 -16.14 37.59 -15.99
N PRO A 194 -16.83 37.52 -17.13
CA PRO A 194 -16.59 36.48 -18.14
C PRO A 194 -15.17 36.53 -18.73
N ASN A 195 -14.49 37.67 -18.64
CA ASN A 195 -13.19 37.90 -19.29
C ASN A 195 -12.09 38.30 -18.30
N ILE A 196 -12.36 38.34 -16.99
CA ILE A 196 -11.42 38.87 -15.99
C ILE A 196 -11.35 37.92 -14.79
N THR A 197 -10.15 37.38 -14.55
CA THR A 197 -9.85 36.53 -13.40
C THR A 197 -8.71 37.13 -12.58
N LEU A 198 -8.95 37.33 -11.29
CA LEU A 198 -7.92 37.65 -10.31
C LEU A 198 -7.32 36.35 -9.77
N ARG A 199 -6.00 36.22 -9.79
CA ARG A 199 -5.30 35.07 -9.23
C ARG A 199 -4.37 35.51 -8.10
N GLY A 200 -4.47 34.86 -6.96
CA GLY A 200 -3.50 34.96 -5.87
C GLY A 200 -2.80 33.63 -5.69
N SER A 201 -1.50 33.65 -5.47
CA SER A 201 -0.74 32.45 -5.14
C SER A 201 0.20 32.73 -3.98
N THR A 202 0.34 31.80 -3.05
CA THR A 202 1.35 31.84 -2.01
C THR A 202 2.02 30.48 -1.87
N VAL A 203 3.34 30.47 -1.76
CA VAL A 203 4.15 29.28 -1.56
C VAL A 203 4.80 29.41 -0.18
N THR A 204 4.65 28.41 0.67
CA THR A 204 5.23 28.38 2.01
C THR A 204 5.88 27.01 2.27
N GLY A 205 6.75 26.92 3.29
CA GLY A 205 7.39 25.65 3.66
C GLY A 205 8.52 25.22 2.71
N THR A 206 9.34 26.16 2.20
CA THR A 206 10.44 25.80 1.29
C THR A 206 11.50 24.94 2.00
N PRO A 207 12.07 23.90 1.34
CA PRO A 207 13.01 22.95 1.97
C PRO A 207 14.31 23.59 2.46
N ASP A 208 14.67 24.72 1.88
CA ASP A 208 15.86 25.50 2.19
C ASP A 208 15.64 26.50 3.36
N GLY A 209 14.43 26.54 3.93
CA GLY A 209 14.07 27.46 5.01
C GLY A 209 13.92 28.93 4.56
N SER A 210 13.95 29.20 3.25
CA SER A 210 13.70 30.52 2.70
C SER A 210 12.29 31.02 3.01
N PRO A 211 12.08 32.35 3.13
CA PRO A 211 10.74 32.89 3.23
C PRO A 211 9.95 32.58 1.96
N GLY A 212 8.70 32.14 2.16
CA GLY A 212 7.77 31.84 1.09
C GLY A 212 7.50 33.03 0.16
N SER A 213 7.04 32.75 -1.07
CA SER A 213 6.69 33.79 -2.03
C SER A 213 5.18 34.01 -2.06
N THR A 214 4.75 35.25 -2.28
CA THR A 214 3.34 35.58 -2.49
C THR A 214 3.20 36.46 -3.72
N GLY A 215 2.26 36.11 -4.60
CA GLY A 215 2.00 36.80 -5.85
C GLY A 215 0.51 37.05 -6.04
N ILE A 216 0.17 38.15 -6.68
CA ILE A 216 -1.18 38.49 -7.11
C ILE A 216 -1.09 38.94 -8.57
N GLY A 217 -1.98 38.45 -9.42
CA GLY A 217 -2.05 38.77 -10.84
C GLY A 217 -3.48 38.90 -11.33
N ILE A 218 -3.67 39.71 -12.37
CA ILE A 218 -4.95 39.88 -13.06
C ILE A 218 -4.78 39.33 -14.47
N PHE A 219 -5.70 38.45 -14.87
CA PHE A 219 -5.72 37.81 -16.18
C PHE A 219 -6.96 38.27 -16.93
N ILE A 220 -6.75 38.71 -18.18
CA ILE A 220 -7.82 39.15 -19.07
C ILE A 220 -7.77 38.25 -20.31
N GLU A 221 -8.85 37.52 -20.54
CA GLU A 221 -9.00 36.65 -21.70
C GLU A 221 -9.96 37.31 -22.70
N LYS A 222 -9.56 37.35 -23.98
CA LYS A 222 -10.35 37.97 -25.04
C LYS A 222 -10.53 36.96 -26.14
N ASP A 223 -11.74 36.43 -26.27
CA ASP A 223 -12.14 35.64 -27.43
C ASP A 223 -12.06 36.53 -28.68
N TYR A 224 -11.37 36.03 -29.71
CA TYR A 224 -11.32 36.62 -31.05
C TYR A 224 -12.24 35.85 -32.00
#